data_AF-A0A1Q7UFY7-F1
#
_entry.id   AF-A0A1Q7UFY7-F1
#
_cell.length_a   1.000
_cell.length_b   1.000
_cell.length_c   1.000
_cell.angle_alpha   90.00
_cell.angle_beta   90.00
_cell.angle_gamma   90.00
#
_symmetry.space_group_name_H-M   'P 1'
#
loop_
_entity.id
_entity.type
_entity.pdbx_description
1 polymer ?
#
loop_
_entity_poly.entity_id
_entity_poly.type
_entity_poly.pdbx_seq_one_letter_code
_entity_poly.pdbx_strand_id
1 'polypeptide(L)'
;MARMIDRRRALLVAALAAARVTSREPALLVVHAWLDSWRGIGSIVVGMARHGYDLSVTSDRDGWRATFLHRTRLMQPWIGQVLMWCTTPWQAVQEAAWRAINAFPVEDLLGRRRVTTLT
;
A
#
# COMPACT_ATOMS: atom_id res chain seq x y z
N MET A 1 7.76 -11.87 -17.50
CA MET A 1 7.02 -11.76 -16.21
C MET A 1 7.37 -10.49 -15.43
N ALA A 2 8.65 -10.17 -15.21
CA ALA A 2 9.10 -8.99 -14.45
C ALA A 2 8.45 -7.66 -14.88
N ARG A 3 8.54 -7.30 -16.17
CA ARG A 3 7.93 -6.07 -16.73
C ARG A 3 6.42 -5.92 -16.48
N MET A 4 5.70 -7.04 -16.37
CA MET A 4 4.26 -7.03 -16.05
C MET A 4 4.01 -6.74 -14.57
N ILE A 5 4.85 -7.30 -13.69
CA ILE A 5 4.81 -7.03 -12.25
C ILE A 5 5.18 -5.56 -11.97
N ASP A 6 6.18 -5.02 -12.67
CA ASP A 6 6.59 -3.62 -12.56
C ASP A 6 5.47 -2.66 -12.97
N ARG A 7 4.78 -2.95 -14.09
CA ARG A 7 3.63 -2.17 -14.54
C ARG A 7 2.48 -2.21 -13.54
N ARG A 8 2.17 -3.40 -13.00
CA ARG A 8 1.11 -3.56 -11.99
C ARG A 8 1.44 -2.82 -10.71
N ARG A 9 2.70 -2.85 -10.27
CA ARG A 9 3.19 -2.07 -9.14
C ARG A 9 3.04 -0.58 -9.41
N ALA A 10 3.44 -0.10 -10.58
CA ALA A 10 3.32 1.31 -10.96
C ALA A 10 1.86 1.80 -10.95
N LEU A 11 0.92 0.99 -11.46
CA LEU A 11 -0.51 1.32 -11.42
C LEU A 11 -1.05 1.37 -10.00
N LEU A 12 -0.67 0.42 -9.14
CA LEU A 12 -1.06 0.41 -7.73
C LEU A 12 -0.52 1.66 -7.01
N VAL A 13 0.75 2.00 -7.22
CA VAL A 13 1.37 3.21 -6.65
C VAL A 13 0.67 4.46 -7.16
N ALA A 14 0.34 4.54 -8.45
CA ALA A 14 -0.38 5.69 -9.02
C ALA A 14 -1.78 5.86 -8.43
N ALA A 15 -2.53 4.76 -8.25
CA ALA A 15 -3.85 4.80 -7.62
C ALA A 15 -3.77 5.26 -6.16
N LEU A 16 -2.81 4.73 -5.39
CA LEU A 16 -2.59 5.15 -4.01
C LEU A 16 -2.10 6.60 -3.91
N ALA A 17 -1.29 7.07 -4.87
CA ALA A 17 -0.88 8.47 -4.94
C ALA A 17 -2.09 9.38 -5.22
N ALA A 18 -2.97 9.00 -6.15
CA ALA A 18 -4.20 9.75 -6.43
C ALA A 18 -5.10 9.90 -5.19
N ALA A 19 -5.20 8.85 -4.36
CA ALA A 19 -5.92 8.88 -3.07
C ALA A 19 -5.34 9.88 -2.05
N ARG A 20 -4.12 10.37 -2.25
CA ARG A 20 -3.46 11.34 -1.37
C ARG A 20 -3.50 12.77 -1.91
N VAL A 21 -3.93 12.96 -3.16
CA VAL A 21 -3.99 14.29 -3.78
C VAL A 21 -5.23 15.02 -3.26
N THR A 22 -5.00 16.05 -2.45
CA THR A 22 -6.05 16.98 -2.00
C THR A 22 -6.29 18.02 -3.09
N SER A 23 -7.12 17.67 -4.07
CA SER A 23 -7.57 18.60 -5.12
C SER A 23 -9.06 18.38 -5.40
N ARG A 24 -9.75 19.46 -5.79
CA ARG A 24 -11.19 19.47 -6.08
C ARG A 24 -11.51 19.23 -7.56
N GLU A 25 -10.53 18.80 -8.36
CA GLU A 25 -10.75 18.43 -9.75
C GLU A 25 -11.81 17.31 -9.85
N PRO A 26 -12.83 17.44 -10.73
CA PRO A 26 -13.91 16.46 -10.83
C PRO A 26 -13.42 15.03 -11.06
N ALA A 27 -12.37 14.86 -11.87
CA ALA A 27 -11.76 13.56 -12.13
C ALA A 27 -11.19 12.92 -10.86
N LEU A 28 -10.56 13.71 -9.98
CA LEU A 28 -10.02 13.22 -8.71
C LEU A 28 -11.14 12.89 -7.72
N LEU A 29 -12.23 13.68 -7.69
CA LEU A 29 -13.39 13.36 -6.85
C LEU A 29 -14.00 12.00 -7.22
N VAL A 30 -14.08 11.67 -8.51
CA VAL A 30 -14.56 10.37 -8.98
C VAL A 30 -13.63 9.24 -8.53
N VAL A 31 -12.31 9.45 -8.62
CA VAL A 31 -11.31 8.47 -8.18
C VAL A 31 -11.38 8.26 -6.67
N HIS A 32 -11.47 9.33 -5.88
CA HIS A 32 -11.65 9.29 -4.43
C HIS A 32 -12.93 8.54 -4.07
N ALA A 33 -14.08 8.89 -4.66
CA ALA A 33 -15.35 8.21 -4.39
C ALA A 33 -15.28 6.70 -4.68
N TRP A 34 -14.52 6.30 -5.71
CA TRP A 34 -14.32 4.90 -6.01
C TRP A 34 -13.37 4.21 -5.02
N LEU A 35 -12.24 4.84 -4.67
CA LEU A 35 -11.25 4.30 -3.73
C LEU A 35 -11.77 4.27 -2.28
N ASP A 36 -12.68 5.18 -1.94
CA ASP A 36 -13.36 5.30 -0.64
C ASP A 36 -14.61 4.42 -0.55
N SER A 37 -14.54 3.26 -1.21
CA SER A 37 -15.59 2.24 -1.21
C SER A 37 -15.02 0.88 -0.90
N TRP A 38 -15.85 -0.05 -0.45
CA TRP A 38 -15.45 -1.46 -0.25
C TRP A 38 -14.90 -2.10 -1.52
N ARG A 39 -15.40 -1.69 -2.69
CA ARG A 39 -14.91 -2.18 -3.99
C ARG A 39 -13.51 -1.63 -4.31
N GLY A 40 -13.25 -0.38 -3.98
CA GLY A 40 -11.92 0.24 -4.04
C GLY A 40 -10.92 -0.45 -3.11
N ILE A 41 -11.31 -0.66 -1.84
CA ILE A 41 -10.54 -1.43 -0.86
C ILE A 41 -10.20 -2.82 -1.40
N GLY A 42 -11.18 -3.58 -1.89
CA GLY A 42 -10.94 -4.91 -2.46
C GLY A 42 -9.94 -4.89 -3.62
N SER A 43 -9.97 -3.85 -4.45
CA SER A 43 -9.02 -3.68 -5.56
C SER A 43 -7.59 -3.45 -5.07
N ILE A 44 -7.42 -2.65 -4.00
CA ILE A 44 -6.12 -2.45 -3.33
C ILE A 44 -5.63 -3.77 -2.74
N VAL A 45 -6.49 -4.51 -2.02
CA VAL A 45 -6.15 -5.78 -1.39
C VAL A 45 -5.64 -6.79 -2.41
N VAL A 46 -6.36 -6.96 -3.52
CA VAL A 46 -5.95 -7.87 -4.59
C VAL A 46 -4.65 -7.41 -5.26
N GLY A 47 -4.45 -6.09 -5.42
CA GLY A 47 -3.18 -5.53 -5.88
C GLY A 47 -2.00 -5.89 -4.96
N MET A 48 -2.16 -5.64 -3.67
CA MET A 48 -1.17 -5.92 -2.63
C MET A 48 -0.88 -7.43 -2.49
N ALA A 49 -1.90 -8.30 -2.59
CA ALA A 49 -1.74 -9.75 -2.56
C ALA A 49 -0.86 -10.28 -3.71
N ARG A 50 -0.97 -9.68 -4.90
CA ARG A 50 -0.07 -10.02 -6.04
C ARG A 50 1.38 -9.61 -5.78
N HIS A 51 1.60 -8.66 -4.88
CA HIS A 51 2.92 -8.23 -4.42
C HIS A 51 3.36 -8.93 -3.13
N GLY A 52 2.67 -10.00 -2.72
CA GLY A 52 3.06 -10.85 -1.59
C GLY A 52 2.66 -10.29 -0.22
N TYR A 53 1.71 -9.35 -0.16
CA TYR A 53 1.20 -8.82 1.10
C TYR A 53 -0.19 -9.37 1.44
N ASP A 54 -0.37 -9.75 2.70
CA ASP A 54 -1.67 -10.10 3.28
C ASP A 54 -2.17 -8.93 4.16
N LEU A 55 -3.48 -8.76 4.26
CA LEU A 55 -4.10 -7.63 4.96
C LEU A 55 -4.71 -8.07 6.30
N SER A 56 -4.45 -7.31 7.35
CA SER A 56 -5.25 -7.27 8.57
C SER A 56 -5.88 -5.90 8.74
N VAL A 57 -7.19 -5.84 8.98
CA VAL A 57 -7.92 -4.62 9.33
C VAL A 57 -8.60 -4.82 10.67
N THR A 58 -8.50 -3.83 11.53
CA THR A 58 -9.11 -3.82 12.86
C THR A 58 -9.90 -2.53 13.03
N SER A 59 -11.13 -2.66 13.52
CA SER A 59 -11.93 -1.53 14.00
C SER A 59 -12.00 -1.59 15.53
N ASP A 60 -11.86 -0.44 16.18
CA ASP A 60 -12.07 -0.26 17.61
C ASP A 60 -12.79 1.07 17.86
N ARG A 61 -13.00 1.43 19.13
CA ARG A 61 -13.60 2.69 19.58
C ARG A 61 -12.89 3.93 19.02
N ASP A 62 -11.58 3.82 18.81
CA ASP A 62 -10.75 4.93 18.31
C ASP A 62 -10.75 5.05 16.77
N GLY A 63 -11.40 4.11 16.06
CA GLY A 63 -11.52 4.11 14.60
C GLY A 63 -10.96 2.85 13.95
N TRP A 64 -10.27 3.03 12.82
CA TRP A 64 -9.79 1.95 11.96
C TRP A 64 -8.27 1.90 11.88
N ARG A 65 -7.71 0.70 11.87
CA ARG A 65 -6.29 0.46 11.61
C ARG A 65 -6.13 -0.67 10.62
N ALA A 66 -5.15 -0.55 9.74
CA ALA A 66 -4.80 -1.58 8.78
C ALA A 66 -3.30 -1.88 8.81
N THR A 67 -2.97 -3.13 8.51
CA THR A 67 -1.59 -3.61 8.39
C THR A 67 -1.46 -4.51 7.17
N PHE A 68 -0.51 -4.22 6.29
CA PHE A 68 -0.10 -5.13 5.22
C PHE A 68 1.18 -5.88 5.61
N LEU A 69 1.06 -7.20 5.75
CA LEU A 69 2.15 -8.09 6.14
C LEU A 69 2.72 -8.77 4.91
N HIS A 70 4.01 -8.59 4.63
CA HIS A 70 4.65 -9.28 3.51
C HIS A 70 5.01 -10.71 3.91
N ARG A 71 4.62 -11.70 3.10
CA ARG A 71 4.78 -13.15 3.40
C ARG A 71 6.21 -13.57 3.69
N THR A 72 7.19 -12.91 3.09
CA THR A 72 8.62 -13.22 3.31
C THR A 72 9.32 -12.30 4.33
N ARG A 73 8.66 -11.25 4.81
CA ARG A 73 9.23 -10.27 5.76
C ARG A 73 8.49 -10.29 7.10
N LEU A 74 8.32 -11.49 7.65
CA LEU A 74 7.61 -11.73 8.91
C LEU A 74 8.30 -11.09 10.13
N MET A 75 9.62 -10.81 10.03
CA MET A 75 10.41 -10.21 11.11
C MET A 75 10.30 -8.68 11.18
N GLN A 76 9.59 -8.03 10.25
CA GLN A 76 9.40 -6.57 10.24
C GLN A 76 7.92 -6.18 9.99
N PRO A 77 6.97 -6.69 10.80
CA PRO A 77 5.54 -6.48 10.57
C PRO A 77 5.10 -5.01 10.68
N TRP A 78 5.84 -4.18 11.42
CA TRP A 78 5.53 -2.77 11.65
C TRP A 78 5.65 -1.89 10.40
N ILE A 79 6.39 -2.33 9.39
CA ILE A 79 6.65 -1.56 8.16
C ILE A 79 5.36 -1.30 7.36
N GLY A 80 4.41 -2.24 7.37
CA GLY A 80 3.13 -2.10 6.69
C GLY A 80 1.97 -1.67 7.60
N GLN A 81 2.24 -1.36 8.86
CA GLN A 81 1.23 -0.99 9.84
C GLN A 81 0.97 0.52 9.81
N VAL A 82 -0.31 0.91 9.86
CA VAL A 82 -0.69 2.30 10.13
C VAL A 82 -0.52 2.56 11.63
N LEU A 83 0.25 3.59 11.98
CA LEU A 83 0.56 3.92 13.38
C LEU A 83 -0.54 4.74 14.07
N MET A 84 -1.40 5.40 13.28
CA MET A 84 -2.54 6.19 13.77
C MET A 84 -3.86 5.45 13.54
N TRP A 85 -4.88 5.78 14.33
CA TRP A 85 -6.25 5.39 14.01
C TRP A 85 -6.81 6.32 12.93
N CYS A 86 -7.41 5.75 11.89
CA CYS A 86 -8.09 6.50 10.85
C CYS A 86 -9.60 6.52 11.11
N THR A 87 -10.26 7.61 10.72
CA THR A 87 -11.71 7.76 10.88
C THR A 87 -12.49 6.75 10.04
N THR A 88 -11.92 6.31 8.91
CA THR A 88 -12.60 5.43 7.95
C THR A 88 -11.74 4.22 7.59
N PRO A 89 -12.37 3.09 7.19
CA PRO A 89 -11.63 1.89 6.81
C PRO A 89 -10.79 2.08 5.54
N TRP A 90 -11.27 2.85 4.56
CA TRP A 90 -10.54 3.11 3.32
C TRP A 90 -9.28 3.94 3.57
N GLN A 91 -9.33 4.97 4.41
CA GLN A 91 -8.14 5.73 4.79
C GLN A 91 -7.08 4.85 5.45
N ALA A 92 -7.48 3.96 6.37
CA ALA A 92 -6.56 3.03 7.01
C ALA A 92 -5.87 2.12 5.98
N VAL A 93 -6.65 1.50 5.08
CA VAL A 93 -6.12 0.58 4.05
C VAL A 93 -5.23 1.31 3.05
N GLN A 94 -5.63 2.49 2.58
CA GLN A 94 -4.86 3.28 1.62
C GLN A 94 -3.50 3.72 2.21
N GLU A 95 -3.47 4.19 3.47
CA GLU A 95 -2.23 4.56 4.16
C GLU A 95 -1.34 3.33 4.41
N ALA A 96 -1.90 2.21 4.88
CA ALA A 96 -1.15 0.97 5.07
C ALA A 96 -0.53 0.47 3.76
N ALA A 97 -1.31 0.47 2.68
CA ALA A 97 -0.85 0.02 1.38
C ALA A 97 0.27 0.91 0.84
N TRP A 98 0.10 2.24 0.94
CA TRP A 98 1.12 3.21 0.53
C TRP A 98 2.43 3.00 1.26
N ARG A 99 2.38 2.84 2.58
CA ARG A 99 3.56 2.53 3.40
C ARG A 99 4.22 1.23 2.98
N ALA A 100 3.44 0.15 2.92
CA ALA A 100 3.95 -1.18 2.66
C ALA A 100 4.61 -1.29 1.27
N ILE A 101 4.00 -0.76 0.21
CA ILE A 101 4.50 -0.88 -1.17
C ILE A 101 5.71 0.02 -1.47
N ASN A 102 5.85 1.11 -0.71
CA ASN A 102 6.98 2.04 -0.79
C ASN A 102 8.05 1.78 0.27
N ALA A 103 7.82 0.85 1.19
CA ALA A 103 8.83 0.45 2.15
C ALA A 103 10.02 -0.18 1.43
N PHE A 104 11.13 0.55 1.43
CA PHE A 104 12.41 0.06 0.96
C PHE A 104 12.82 -1.17 1.77
N PRO A 105 13.52 -2.15 1.16
CA PRO A 105 14.13 -3.21 1.94
C PRO A 105 15.10 -2.60 2.96
N VAL A 106 15.06 -3.06 4.21
CA VAL A 106 16.06 -2.69 5.22
C VAL A 106 17.49 -2.96 4.73
N GLU A 107 17.66 -3.90 3.79
CA GLU A 107 18.94 -4.18 3.14
C GLU A 107 19.54 -2.97 2.39
N ASP A 108 18.72 -2.07 1.84
CA ASP A 108 19.19 -0.85 1.17
C ASP A 108 19.60 0.25 2.16
N LEU A 109 18.98 0.31 3.35
CA LEU A 109 19.32 1.25 4.40
C LEU A 109 20.66 0.92 5.08
N LEU A 110 21.06 -0.36 5.05
CA LEU A 110 22.37 -0.83 5.51
C LEU A 110 23.47 -0.74 4.45
N GLY A 111 23.22 -0.04 3.32
CA GLY A 111 24.25 0.26 2.33
C GLY A 111 24.79 -0.95 1.55
N ARG A 112 24.16 -2.13 1.63
CA ARG A 112 24.52 -3.27 0.77
C ARG A 112 23.77 -3.19 -0.55
N ARG A 113 24.22 -2.26 -1.41
CA ARG A 113 23.96 -2.37 -2.85
C ARG A 113 24.40 -3.76 -3.32
N ARG A 114 23.46 -4.55 -3.84
CA ARG A 114 23.83 -5.60 -4.80
C ARG A 114 24.40 -4.89 -6.01
N VAL A 115 25.72 -4.80 -6.09
CA VAL A 115 26.40 -4.55 -7.36
C VAL A 115 25.94 -5.66 -8.28
N THR A 116 25.02 -5.31 -9.18
CA THR A 116 24.60 -6.20 -10.24
C THR A 116 25.66 -6.03 -11.32
N THR A 117 26.70 -6.86 -11.25
CA THR A 117 27.68 -6.96 -12.31
C THR A 117 26.95 -7.52 -13.53
N LEU A 118 26.73 -6.67 -14.53
CA LEU A 118 26.39 -7.11 -15.88
C LEU A 118 27.66 -7.73 -16.48
N THR A 119 27.56 -8.97 -16.94
CA THR A 119 28.48 -9.58 -17.91
C THR A 119 27.62 -10.33 -18.91
#